data_AF-A0A3A0G1W7-F1
#
_entry.id   AF-A0A3A0G1W7-F1
#
_cell.length_a   1.000
_cell.length_b   1.000
_cell.length_c   1.000
_cell.angle_alpha   90.00
_cell.angle_beta   90.00
_cell.angle_gamma   90.00
#
_symmetry.space_group_name_H-M   'P 1'
#
loop_
_entity.id
_entity.type
_entity.pdbx_description
1 polymer ?
#
loop_
_entity_poly.entity_id
_entity_poly.type
_entity_poly.pdbx_seq_one_letter_code
_entity_poly.pdbx_strand_id
1 'polypeptide(L)'
;TDNEDCMFSQWMWRCRDCLDCVYAFDSELCFECSDIRSCYNIKFSEHCENCRNSSFLLDCRGCSDCYGCVGLERASFCFFNQQLSSEDYRCKLAEINLGSFKEYSSQQANFQTFRSGFPLRHSYGRSNENSSGNFLYNTKNCFDSYFVSNSQDTINCLGLDNAKSSILQASYGDDSELVYLSTGIGDNAYNVKFSWECWCNVSDLEYCMYCTQGASNCFGCIGVRRASCCILNKQYSEREYEELLPRVKAHMTANAEYGEFFPARFSPHAYNRSWAQQFLPLQAEECRILGFRWHEQNEACPRGEAELPDTAEEVRETDLEKVLRCSITGKPYRITKRELEYYQRNALPLPRQAPLERIKLKHKLFWLP
;
A
#
# COMPACT_ATOMS: atom_id res chain seq x y z
N THR A 1 -1.94 -16.35 -8.66
CA THR A 1 -0.90 -17.31 -8.25
C THR A 1 0.39 -16.86 -8.94
N ASP A 2 1.45 -16.46 -8.22
CA ASP A 2 1.75 -16.71 -6.80
C ASP A 2 2.34 -15.50 -6.04
N ASN A 3 2.36 -15.62 -4.70
CA ASN A 3 3.00 -14.74 -3.71
C ASN A 3 3.38 -15.60 -2.47
N GLU A 4 4.66 -15.89 -2.22
CA GLU A 4 5.14 -16.78 -1.12
C GLU A 4 6.63 -16.52 -0.80
N ASP A 5 7.16 -16.41 0.42
CA ASP A 5 6.57 -15.91 1.66
C ASP A 5 6.31 -14.39 1.60
N CYS A 6 5.40 -13.89 2.44
CA CYS A 6 5.20 -12.46 2.67
C CYS A 6 4.84 -12.18 4.14
N MET A 7 5.50 -11.21 4.76
CA MET A 7 5.01 -10.51 5.96
C MET A 7 5.33 -9.01 5.85
N PHE A 8 4.97 -8.22 6.86
CA PHE A 8 3.92 -7.20 6.81
C PHE A 8 3.93 -6.26 5.58
N SER A 9 3.24 -6.65 4.49
CA SER A 9 3.23 -5.92 3.20
C SER A 9 1.90 -5.28 2.80
N GLN A 10 1.95 -4.17 2.07
CA GLN A 10 0.87 -3.67 1.19
C GLN A 10 1.42 -2.63 0.20
N TRP A 11 1.17 -2.64 -1.12
CA TRP A 11 0.51 -3.62 -2.00
C TRP A 11 1.55 -4.10 -3.04
N MET A 12 1.45 -5.34 -3.54
CA MET A 12 2.44 -5.93 -4.46
C MET A 12 1.79 -6.97 -5.39
N TRP A 13 2.34 -7.14 -6.59
CA TRP A 13 1.89 -8.16 -7.55
C TRP A 13 3.08 -8.97 -8.09
N ARG A 14 2.99 -10.30 -7.91
CA ARG A 14 3.97 -11.35 -8.30
C ARG A 14 5.34 -11.20 -7.62
N CYS A 15 5.52 -11.85 -6.46
CA CYS A 15 6.79 -11.83 -5.71
C CYS A 15 7.10 -13.19 -5.05
N ARG A 16 8.37 -13.47 -4.74
CA ARG A 16 8.76 -14.64 -3.92
C ARG A 16 9.79 -14.27 -2.82
N ASP A 17 9.47 -14.62 -1.58
CA ASP A 17 10.14 -14.31 -0.30
C ASP A 17 10.33 -12.82 0.01
N CYS A 18 9.52 -12.29 0.94
CA CYS A 18 9.40 -10.87 1.28
C CYS A 18 9.14 -10.63 2.79
N LEU A 19 9.73 -9.57 3.36
CA LEU A 19 9.40 -9.11 4.72
C LEU A 19 9.38 -7.56 4.84
N ASP A 20 8.20 -7.07 5.25
CA ASP A 20 7.80 -5.69 5.56
C ASP A 20 7.80 -4.71 4.36
N CYS A 21 7.08 -5.02 3.28
CA CYS A 21 7.18 -4.28 2.02
C CYS A 21 6.07 -3.23 1.78
N VAL A 22 6.40 -2.12 1.12
CA VAL A 22 5.41 -1.26 0.47
C VAL A 22 5.85 -1.01 -0.98
N TYR A 23 4.99 -1.40 -1.93
CA TYR A 23 5.20 -1.43 -3.39
C TYR A 23 6.48 -2.15 -3.86
N ALA A 24 6.30 -3.41 -4.28
CA ALA A 24 7.24 -4.16 -5.11
C ALA A 24 6.53 -4.82 -6.29
N PHE A 25 7.24 -4.96 -7.40
CA PHE A 25 6.76 -5.60 -8.64
C PHE A 25 7.80 -6.58 -9.17
N ASP A 26 7.39 -7.80 -9.53
CA ASP A 26 8.22 -8.86 -10.14
C ASP A 26 9.59 -9.04 -9.45
N SER A 27 9.62 -9.07 -8.11
CA SER A 27 10.86 -9.04 -7.31
C SER A 27 10.95 -10.19 -6.29
N GLU A 28 12.16 -10.62 -5.97
CA GLU A 28 12.45 -11.78 -5.11
C GLU A 28 13.52 -11.50 -4.04
N LEU A 29 13.42 -12.17 -2.88
CA LEU A 29 14.36 -12.09 -1.76
C LEU A 29 14.64 -10.65 -1.30
N CYS A 30 13.61 -9.81 -1.24
CA CYS A 30 13.75 -8.39 -0.92
C CYS A 30 13.36 -8.07 0.53
N PHE A 31 14.19 -7.27 1.22
CA PHE A 31 14.01 -6.95 2.65
C PHE A 31 14.13 -5.45 2.94
N GLU A 32 13.15 -4.90 3.66
CA GLU A 32 13.05 -3.45 3.97
C GLU A 32 13.25 -2.56 2.74
N CYS A 33 12.61 -2.91 1.62
CA CYS A 33 12.64 -2.15 0.38
C CYS A 33 11.35 -1.37 0.13
N SER A 34 11.45 -0.27 -0.63
CA SER A 34 10.35 0.62 -1.01
C SER A 34 10.44 1.01 -2.50
N ASP A 35 9.36 0.86 -3.27
CA ASP A 35 9.31 1.07 -4.73
C ASP A 35 10.45 0.33 -5.48
N ILE A 36 10.34 -1.00 -5.54
CA ILE A 36 11.31 -1.85 -6.25
C ILE A 36 10.67 -2.66 -7.38
N ARG A 37 11.40 -2.81 -8.50
CA ARG A 37 10.87 -3.34 -9.76
C ARG A 37 11.87 -4.27 -10.43
N SER A 38 11.48 -5.52 -10.70
CA SER A 38 12.35 -6.53 -11.34
C SER A 38 13.67 -6.77 -10.58
N CYS A 39 13.63 -6.79 -9.24
CA CYS A 39 14.80 -6.82 -8.37
C CYS A 39 15.00 -8.17 -7.68
N TYR A 40 16.26 -8.59 -7.48
CA TYR A 40 16.61 -9.89 -6.88
C TYR A 40 17.63 -9.75 -5.74
N ASN A 41 17.32 -10.24 -4.54
CA ASN A 41 18.22 -10.21 -3.37
C ASN A 41 18.73 -8.78 -3.08
N ILE A 42 17.81 -7.89 -2.69
CA ILE A 42 18.10 -6.51 -2.30
C ILE A 42 17.65 -6.27 -0.85
N LYS A 43 18.51 -5.62 -0.06
CA LYS A 43 18.22 -5.24 1.32
C LYS A 43 18.25 -3.71 1.50
N PHE A 44 17.37 -3.16 2.34
CA PHE A 44 17.42 -1.77 2.84
C PHE A 44 17.47 -0.69 1.75
N SER A 45 16.65 -0.79 0.70
CA SER A 45 16.80 0.01 -0.53
C SER A 45 15.52 0.66 -1.04
N GLU A 46 15.66 1.83 -1.67
CA GLU A 46 14.56 2.71 -2.09
C GLU A 46 14.64 3.02 -3.61
N HIS A 47 13.50 3.02 -4.31
CA HIS A 47 13.39 3.42 -5.73
C HIS A 47 14.36 2.69 -6.68
N CYS A 48 14.36 1.36 -6.70
CA CYS A 48 15.34 0.56 -7.47
C CYS A 48 14.72 -0.32 -8.57
N GLU A 49 15.36 -0.35 -9.74
CA GLU A 49 14.81 -0.95 -10.97
C GLU A 49 15.84 -1.87 -11.64
N ASN A 50 15.52 -3.16 -11.83
CA ASN A 50 16.39 -4.17 -12.44
C ASN A 50 17.76 -4.32 -11.71
N CYS A 51 17.75 -4.27 -10.38
CA CYS A 51 18.96 -4.36 -9.54
C CYS A 51 19.07 -5.75 -8.87
N ARG A 52 20.30 -6.19 -8.52
CA ARG A 52 20.52 -7.50 -7.87
C ARG A 52 21.66 -7.55 -6.85
N ASN A 53 21.60 -8.48 -5.89
CA ASN A 53 22.66 -8.77 -4.91
C ASN A 53 23.22 -7.51 -4.21
N SER A 54 22.35 -6.60 -3.77
CA SER A 54 22.76 -5.26 -3.35
C SER A 54 22.16 -4.85 -2.01
N SER A 55 22.74 -3.84 -1.36
CA SER A 55 22.24 -3.32 -0.08
C SER A 55 22.44 -1.81 0.05
N PHE A 56 21.51 -1.13 0.70
CA PHE A 56 21.53 0.33 0.86
C PHE A 56 21.66 1.05 -0.49
N LEU A 57 20.70 0.83 -1.39
CA LEU A 57 20.59 1.55 -2.66
C LEU A 57 19.49 2.63 -2.60
N LEU A 58 19.69 3.74 -3.32
CA LEU A 58 18.67 4.76 -3.56
C LEU A 58 18.71 5.20 -5.04
N ASP A 59 17.56 5.16 -5.72
CA ASP A 59 17.41 5.63 -7.12
C ASP A 59 18.39 4.97 -8.11
N CYS A 60 18.69 3.68 -7.89
CA CYS A 60 19.65 2.91 -8.68
C CYS A 60 18.94 2.02 -9.72
N ARG A 61 19.49 1.96 -10.94
CA ARG A 61 18.97 1.15 -12.05
C ARG A 61 19.98 0.17 -12.61
N GLY A 62 19.58 -1.06 -12.92
CA GLY A 62 20.42 -2.02 -13.63
C GLY A 62 21.71 -2.42 -12.89
N CYS A 63 21.79 -2.18 -11.58
CA CYS A 63 23.02 -2.32 -10.80
C CYS A 63 23.14 -3.70 -10.16
N SER A 64 24.35 -4.24 -10.06
CA SER A 64 24.57 -5.54 -9.43
C SER A 64 25.78 -5.60 -8.53
N ASP A 65 25.63 -6.22 -7.37
CA ASP A 65 26.72 -6.37 -6.41
C ASP A 65 27.23 -4.98 -5.97
N CYS A 66 26.31 -4.13 -5.46
CA CYS A 66 26.56 -2.76 -5.02
C CYS A 66 26.11 -2.50 -3.56
N TYR A 67 26.83 -1.63 -2.86
CA TYR A 67 26.59 -1.30 -1.45
C TYR A 67 26.61 0.21 -1.19
N GLY A 68 25.60 0.74 -0.49
CA GLY A 68 25.58 2.15 -0.05
C GLY A 68 25.47 3.18 -1.19
N CYS A 69 24.96 2.79 -2.35
CA CYS A 69 25.03 3.58 -3.59
C CYS A 69 23.77 4.41 -3.86
N VAL A 70 23.95 5.56 -4.52
CA VAL A 70 22.88 6.53 -4.81
C VAL A 70 22.96 6.98 -6.27
N GLY A 71 21.85 6.89 -7.01
CA GLY A 71 21.71 7.45 -8.36
C GLY A 71 22.53 6.77 -9.46
N LEU A 72 23.04 5.56 -9.23
CA LEU A 72 23.84 4.82 -10.22
C LEU A 72 22.97 4.10 -11.26
N GLU A 73 23.40 4.12 -12.53
CA GLU A 73 22.83 3.29 -13.59
C GLU A 73 23.88 2.32 -14.16
N ARG A 74 23.51 1.04 -14.27
CA ARG A 74 24.30 -0.06 -14.88
C ARG A 74 25.69 -0.29 -14.26
N ALA A 75 25.87 0.06 -12.99
CA ALA A 75 27.12 -0.11 -12.25
C ALA A 75 27.22 -1.48 -11.55
N SER A 76 28.44 -1.93 -11.24
CA SER A 76 28.67 -3.19 -10.51
C SER A 76 29.95 -3.18 -9.69
N PHE A 77 29.95 -3.83 -8.51
CA PHE A 77 31.08 -3.79 -7.55
C PHE A 77 31.36 -2.36 -7.03
N CYS A 78 30.30 -1.58 -6.79
CA CYS A 78 30.40 -0.23 -6.24
C CYS A 78 30.13 -0.19 -4.74
N PHE A 79 30.90 0.61 -4.01
CA PHE A 79 30.78 0.80 -2.56
C PHE A 79 30.77 2.31 -2.26
N PHE A 80 29.66 2.85 -1.75
CA PHE A 80 29.42 4.30 -1.61
C PHE A 80 29.78 5.10 -2.88
N ASN A 81 29.21 4.69 -4.02
CA ASN A 81 29.46 5.19 -5.38
C ASN A 81 30.91 5.09 -5.90
N GLN A 82 31.83 4.46 -5.16
CA GLN A 82 33.20 4.18 -5.64
C GLN A 82 33.26 2.80 -6.31
N GLN A 83 33.73 2.76 -7.56
CA GLN A 83 34.02 1.51 -8.27
C GLN A 83 35.21 0.78 -7.62
N LEU A 84 35.04 -0.50 -7.30
CA LEU A 84 36.10 -1.37 -6.78
C LEU A 84 36.39 -2.52 -7.75
N SER A 85 37.44 -3.32 -7.46
CA SER A 85 37.57 -4.66 -8.05
C SER A 85 36.54 -5.62 -7.43
N SER A 86 36.32 -6.78 -8.07
CA SER A 86 35.38 -7.78 -7.53
C SER A 86 35.87 -8.40 -6.23
N GLU A 87 37.19 -8.41 -6.06
CA GLU A 87 37.97 -8.91 -4.93
C GLU A 87 37.85 -7.93 -3.76
N ASP A 88 38.20 -6.65 -3.96
CA ASP A 88 38.12 -5.60 -2.93
C ASP A 88 36.68 -5.40 -2.43
N TYR A 89 35.70 -5.47 -3.34
CA TYR A 89 34.28 -5.39 -2.98
C TYR A 89 33.87 -6.55 -2.07
N ARG A 90 34.25 -7.80 -2.40
CA ARG A 90 33.95 -8.98 -1.57
C ARG A 90 34.66 -8.93 -0.22
N CYS A 91 35.90 -8.47 -0.17
CA CYS A 91 36.63 -8.27 1.09
C CYS A 91 35.90 -7.29 2.01
N LYS A 92 35.56 -6.08 1.53
CA LYS A 92 34.80 -5.10 2.32
C LYS A 92 33.43 -5.61 2.74
N LEU A 93 32.73 -6.34 1.87
CA LEU A 93 31.41 -6.89 2.21
C LEU A 93 31.49 -7.97 3.30
N ALA A 94 32.58 -8.75 3.34
CA ALA A 94 32.82 -9.77 4.36
C ALA A 94 33.13 -9.20 5.76
N GLU A 95 33.54 -7.92 5.84
CA GLU A 95 33.75 -7.21 7.12
C GLU A 95 32.43 -6.75 7.77
N ILE A 96 31.31 -6.75 7.03
CA ILE A 96 30.03 -6.14 7.46
C ILE A 96 29.00 -7.20 7.85
N ASN A 97 28.76 -7.35 9.17
CA ASN A 97 27.73 -8.25 9.68
C ASN A 97 26.36 -7.57 9.81
N LEU A 98 25.57 -7.56 8.73
CA LEU A 98 24.19 -7.02 8.76
C LEU A 98 23.20 -7.84 9.63
N GLY A 99 23.58 -9.00 10.16
CA GLY A 99 22.77 -9.76 11.13
C GLY A 99 22.79 -9.18 12.56
N SER A 100 23.79 -8.36 12.90
CA SER A 100 23.84 -7.61 14.16
C SER A 100 22.98 -6.35 14.05
N PHE A 101 22.08 -6.14 15.00
CA PHE A 101 21.25 -4.94 15.06
C PHE A 101 22.08 -3.66 15.25
N LYS A 102 23.15 -3.69 16.05
CA LYS A 102 24.09 -2.57 16.20
C LYS A 102 24.79 -2.22 14.88
N GLU A 103 25.33 -3.21 14.19
CA GLU A 103 26.07 -2.98 12.95
C GLU A 103 25.13 -2.49 11.84
N TYR A 104 23.96 -3.12 11.66
CA TYR A 104 22.90 -2.63 10.79
C TYR A 104 22.52 -1.17 11.10
N SER A 105 22.35 -0.80 12.37
CA SER A 105 22.00 0.57 12.77
C SER A 105 23.11 1.57 12.43
N SER A 106 24.38 1.17 12.59
CA SER A 106 25.56 1.96 12.18
C SER A 106 25.59 2.17 10.67
N GLN A 107 25.45 1.09 9.88
CA GLN A 107 25.45 1.13 8.42
C GLN A 107 24.27 1.94 7.86
N GLN A 108 23.08 1.82 8.47
CA GLN A 108 21.92 2.63 8.12
C GLN A 108 22.15 4.13 8.39
N ALA A 109 22.75 4.49 9.53
CA ALA A 109 23.09 5.89 9.83
C ALA A 109 24.17 6.45 8.89
N ASN A 110 25.17 5.64 8.53
CA ASN A 110 26.18 5.98 7.53
C ASN A 110 25.54 6.24 6.15
N PHE A 111 24.62 5.37 5.71
CA PHE A 111 23.90 5.54 4.45
C PHE A 111 22.94 6.74 4.46
N GLN A 112 22.22 6.99 5.56
CA GLN A 112 21.39 8.19 5.73
C GLN A 112 22.24 9.48 5.67
N THR A 113 23.45 9.44 6.23
CA THR A 113 24.40 10.55 6.13
C THR A 113 24.88 10.73 4.68
N PHE A 114 25.33 9.66 4.02
CA PHE A 114 25.80 9.68 2.63
C PHE A 114 24.72 10.18 1.65
N ARG A 115 23.49 9.63 1.71
CA ARG A 115 22.40 10.00 0.80
C ARG A 115 21.97 11.46 0.95
N SER A 116 22.19 12.08 2.11
CA SER A 116 21.88 13.50 2.33
C SER A 116 22.73 14.46 1.47
N GLY A 117 23.87 13.99 0.94
CA GLY A 117 24.71 14.73 -0.01
C GLY A 117 24.20 14.73 -1.46
N PHE A 118 23.11 14.03 -1.78
CA PHE A 118 22.60 13.86 -3.14
C PHE A 118 21.23 14.53 -3.32
N PRO A 119 20.93 15.10 -4.51
CA PRO A 119 19.60 15.64 -4.80
C PRO A 119 18.57 14.50 -4.92
N LEU A 120 17.48 14.59 -4.16
CA LEU A 120 16.32 13.71 -4.32
C LEU A 120 15.47 14.16 -5.51
N ARG A 121 14.85 13.21 -6.22
CA ARG A 121 13.85 13.54 -7.25
C ARG A 121 12.56 14.02 -6.61
N HIS A 122 12.00 15.09 -7.16
CA HIS A 122 10.68 15.60 -6.77
C HIS A 122 9.53 14.66 -7.19
N SER A 123 9.69 13.91 -8.28
CA SER A 123 8.67 12.99 -8.79
C SER A 123 9.27 11.69 -9.34
N TYR A 124 8.47 10.63 -9.25
CA TYR A 124 8.79 9.28 -9.74
C TYR A 124 7.67 8.83 -10.67
N GLY A 125 8.02 8.51 -11.92
CA GLY A 125 7.08 8.24 -13.00
C GLY A 125 7.74 8.25 -14.39
N ARG A 126 6.99 7.90 -15.43
CA ARG A 126 7.40 8.01 -16.86
C ARG A 126 6.20 8.30 -17.75
N SER A 127 6.41 9.07 -18.83
CA SER A 127 5.40 9.34 -19.86
C SER A 127 4.09 9.93 -19.33
N ASN A 128 4.17 11.06 -18.63
CA ASN A 128 3.00 11.75 -18.06
C ASN A 128 2.81 13.13 -18.70
N GLU A 129 1.59 13.43 -19.12
CA GLU A 129 1.19 14.73 -19.68
C GLU A 129 0.10 15.36 -18.81
N ASN A 130 0.35 16.57 -18.27
CA ASN A 130 -0.66 17.32 -17.51
C ASN A 130 -1.30 16.50 -16.35
N SER A 131 -0.47 15.92 -15.48
CA SER A 131 -0.92 15.04 -14.38
C SER A 131 -0.26 15.39 -13.04
N SER A 132 -0.97 15.11 -11.94
CA SER A 132 -0.64 15.46 -10.56
C SER A 132 -0.76 14.25 -9.63
N GLY A 133 0.18 14.13 -8.69
CA GLY A 133 0.30 12.99 -7.79
C GLY A 133 1.42 12.01 -8.15
N ASN A 134 1.71 11.04 -7.27
CA ASN A 134 2.95 10.26 -7.32
C ASN A 134 2.78 8.84 -7.92
N PHE A 135 3.90 8.26 -8.35
CA PHE A 135 4.00 7.00 -9.12
C PHE A 135 3.11 6.95 -10.36
N LEU A 136 3.06 8.05 -11.12
CA LEU A 136 2.31 8.09 -12.37
C LEU A 136 3.12 7.48 -13.53
N TYR A 137 2.53 6.52 -14.25
CA TYR A 137 3.15 5.92 -15.44
C TYR A 137 2.17 5.88 -16.62
N ASN A 138 2.57 6.48 -17.75
CA ASN A 138 1.77 6.49 -18.99
C ASN A 138 0.40 7.18 -18.79
N THR A 139 0.38 8.44 -18.34
CA THR A 139 -0.86 9.15 -17.94
C THR A 139 -1.10 10.46 -18.70
N LYS A 140 -2.37 10.88 -18.78
CA LYS A 140 -2.78 12.18 -19.35
C LYS A 140 -3.95 12.82 -18.58
N ASN A 141 -3.89 14.12 -18.25
CA ASN A 141 -4.98 14.86 -17.60
C ASN A 141 -5.52 14.18 -16.31
N CYS A 142 -4.67 14.01 -15.29
CA CYS A 142 -5.05 13.33 -14.04
C CYS A 142 -4.80 14.22 -12.82
N PHE A 143 -5.83 14.57 -12.03
CA PHE A 143 -5.71 15.58 -10.95
C PHE A 143 -6.57 15.24 -9.72
N ASP A 144 -6.04 14.86 -8.56
CA ASP A 144 -4.69 14.49 -8.16
C ASP A 144 -4.70 13.02 -7.75
N SER A 145 -3.68 12.25 -8.08
CA SER A 145 -3.81 10.79 -8.20
C SER A 145 -2.58 10.02 -7.71
N TYR A 146 -2.76 9.07 -6.79
CA TYR A 146 -1.66 8.32 -6.15
C TYR A 146 -2.06 6.84 -5.98
N PHE A 147 -1.60 5.83 -6.71
CA PHE A 147 -0.30 5.65 -7.39
C PHE A 147 -0.48 4.93 -8.74
N VAL A 148 -0.63 5.70 -9.83
CA VAL A 148 -1.64 5.43 -10.88
C VAL A 148 -1.05 5.21 -12.29
N SER A 149 -1.57 4.27 -13.10
CA SER A 149 -0.92 3.82 -14.36
C SER A 149 -1.90 3.61 -15.53
N ASN A 150 -1.45 3.95 -16.75
CA ASN A 150 -2.15 3.86 -18.06
C ASN A 150 -3.38 4.78 -18.26
N SER A 151 -3.48 5.83 -17.45
CA SER A 151 -4.73 6.53 -17.14
C SER A 151 -4.99 7.81 -17.94
N GLN A 152 -6.26 8.15 -18.16
CA GLN A 152 -6.61 9.40 -18.84
C GLN A 152 -7.92 10.05 -18.36
N ASP A 153 -7.91 11.38 -18.24
CA ASP A 153 -9.06 12.24 -17.87
C ASP A 153 -9.71 11.87 -16.52
N THR A 154 -8.95 12.02 -15.43
CA THR A 154 -9.36 11.63 -14.07
C THR A 154 -9.37 12.80 -13.09
N ILE A 155 -10.29 12.74 -12.11
CA ILE A 155 -10.29 13.62 -10.94
C ILE A 155 -10.15 12.82 -9.63
N ASN A 156 -9.81 13.51 -8.54
CA ASN A 156 -8.86 13.05 -7.51
C ASN A 156 -9.04 11.60 -7.01
N CYS A 157 -7.95 10.83 -6.98
CA CYS A 157 -7.93 9.38 -6.78
C CYS A 157 -6.82 8.89 -5.85
N LEU A 158 -7.04 7.76 -5.16
CA LEU A 158 -5.99 6.99 -4.48
C LEU A 158 -6.06 5.52 -4.94
N GLY A 159 -5.06 4.98 -5.64
CA GLY A 159 -4.76 3.53 -5.64
C GLY A 159 -5.07 2.68 -6.88
N LEU A 160 -5.77 3.20 -7.90
CA LEU A 160 -5.80 2.62 -9.25
C LEU A 160 -4.44 2.88 -9.95
N ASP A 161 -4.07 2.49 -11.18
CA ASP A 161 -4.76 2.01 -12.41
C ASP A 161 -5.61 3.04 -13.18
N ASN A 162 -6.78 2.73 -13.78
CA ASN A 162 -7.70 3.58 -14.60
C ASN A 162 -7.51 3.43 -16.12
N ALA A 163 -8.56 3.25 -16.93
CA ALA A 163 -9.89 3.92 -16.96
C ALA A 163 -9.94 5.33 -17.58
N LYS A 164 -11.15 5.70 -18.02
CA LYS A 164 -11.44 6.90 -18.84
C LYS A 164 -12.72 7.67 -18.47
N SER A 165 -13.13 7.62 -17.20
CA SER A 165 -13.97 8.67 -16.57
C SER A 165 -14.08 8.42 -15.06
N SER A 166 -13.49 9.30 -14.25
CA SER A 166 -13.56 9.22 -12.77
C SER A 166 -14.10 10.51 -12.13
N ILE A 167 -14.96 10.34 -11.13
CA ILE A 167 -15.38 11.36 -10.15
C ILE A 167 -14.99 10.61 -8.84
N LEU A 168 -13.92 11.07 -8.17
CA LEU A 168 -13.50 10.83 -6.77
C LEU A 168 -13.60 9.41 -6.15
N GLN A 169 -12.44 8.89 -5.74
CA GLN A 169 -12.22 7.46 -5.58
C GLN A 169 -11.06 7.07 -4.64
N ALA A 170 -11.23 6.07 -3.77
CA ALA A 170 -10.17 5.61 -2.85
C ALA A 170 -9.99 4.08 -2.67
N SER A 171 -8.79 3.64 -3.05
CA SER A 171 -7.98 2.43 -2.78
C SER A 171 -8.49 1.06 -3.23
N TYR A 172 -8.31 0.79 -4.53
CA TYR A 172 -8.44 -0.50 -5.23
C TYR A 172 -7.82 -0.39 -6.65
N GLY A 173 -7.78 -1.45 -7.46
CA GLY A 173 -7.17 -1.44 -8.83
C GLY A 173 -8.01 -2.16 -9.91
N ASP A 174 -7.97 -1.66 -11.16
CA ASP A 174 -9.16 -1.54 -12.03
C ASP A 174 -8.85 -1.14 -13.51
N ASP A 175 -9.81 -1.23 -14.45
CA ASP A 175 -9.62 -0.78 -15.86
C ASP A 175 -10.94 -0.23 -16.51
N SER A 176 -11.62 0.72 -15.83
CA SER A 176 -13.09 0.86 -15.87
C SER A 176 -13.67 2.26 -16.14
N GLU A 177 -14.21 2.54 -17.33
CA GLU A 177 -14.76 3.87 -17.69
C GLU A 177 -16.16 4.16 -17.09
N LEU A 178 -16.44 5.43 -16.75
CA LEU A 178 -17.69 5.96 -16.16
C LEU A 178 -17.96 5.58 -14.68
N VAL A 179 -17.09 5.98 -13.74
CA VAL A 179 -17.27 5.72 -12.29
C VAL A 179 -17.34 7.02 -11.47
N TYR A 180 -18.40 7.18 -10.67
CA TYR A 180 -18.64 8.30 -9.75
C TYR A 180 -19.55 7.79 -8.63
N LEU A 181 -19.33 7.92 -7.32
CA LEU A 181 -18.12 8.12 -6.53
C LEU A 181 -17.77 6.76 -5.88
N SER A 182 -16.50 6.48 -5.57
CA SER A 182 -16.07 5.10 -5.29
C SER A 182 -15.11 4.92 -4.10
N THR A 183 -15.13 3.72 -3.51
CA THR A 183 -14.25 3.28 -2.42
C THR A 183 -13.88 1.78 -2.47
N GLY A 184 -13.86 1.12 -3.64
CA GLY A 184 -13.23 -0.23 -3.74
C GLY A 184 -13.65 -1.22 -4.85
N ILE A 185 -13.83 -0.83 -6.11
CA ILE A 185 -14.53 -1.65 -7.15
C ILE A 185 -13.57 -2.14 -8.25
N GLY A 186 -12.67 -3.07 -7.91
CA GLY A 186 -11.60 -3.50 -8.84
C GLY A 186 -12.06 -4.50 -9.90
N ASP A 187 -12.04 -4.06 -11.15
CA ASP A 187 -12.98 -4.50 -12.16
C ASP A 187 -12.47 -4.28 -13.62
N ASN A 188 -13.37 -4.55 -14.57
CA ASN A 188 -13.38 -3.96 -15.91
C ASN A 188 -14.81 -3.45 -16.16
N ALA A 189 -15.26 -2.51 -15.33
CA ALA A 189 -16.62 -2.03 -15.13
C ALA A 189 -16.97 -0.81 -15.98
N TYR A 190 -18.24 -0.71 -16.39
CA TYR A 190 -18.73 0.43 -17.18
C TYR A 190 -20.03 0.98 -16.60
N ASN A 191 -20.07 2.29 -16.36
CA ASN A 191 -21.23 3.08 -15.89
C ASN A 191 -21.78 2.74 -14.48
N VAL A 192 -21.14 3.30 -13.44
CA VAL A 192 -21.41 3.04 -11.99
C VAL A 192 -21.73 4.32 -11.21
N LYS A 193 -22.82 4.35 -10.40
CA LYS A 193 -23.34 5.55 -9.70
C LYS A 193 -24.12 5.25 -8.39
N PHE A 194 -23.64 5.27 -7.14
CA PHE A 194 -22.40 5.69 -6.47
C PHE A 194 -22.19 4.66 -5.30
N SER A 195 -20.96 4.36 -4.85
CA SER A 195 -20.68 2.95 -4.46
C SER A 195 -19.50 2.65 -3.50
N TRP A 196 -19.60 1.53 -2.77
CA TRP A 196 -18.60 0.99 -1.83
C TRP A 196 -18.41 -0.54 -2.06
N GLU A 197 -17.29 -0.90 -2.71
CA GLU A 197 -16.75 -2.24 -3.03
C GLU A 197 -17.63 -3.27 -3.80
N CYS A 198 -17.27 -3.61 -5.05
CA CYS A 198 -18.04 -4.51 -5.94
C CYS A 198 -17.20 -5.36 -6.95
N TRP A 199 -15.95 -5.71 -6.63
CA TRP A 199 -14.98 -6.44 -7.49
C TRP A 199 -15.54 -7.50 -8.46
N CYS A 200 -15.23 -7.31 -9.75
CA CYS A 200 -15.30 -8.20 -10.91
C CYS A 200 -16.69 -8.75 -11.35
N ASN A 201 -17.18 -8.47 -12.58
CA ASN A 201 -16.80 -7.48 -13.59
C ASN A 201 -18.13 -6.83 -14.04
N VAL A 202 -18.38 -5.56 -13.68
CA VAL A 202 -19.78 -5.13 -13.41
C VAL A 202 -20.26 -3.85 -14.13
N SER A 203 -21.54 -3.78 -14.53
CA SER A 203 -22.16 -2.59 -15.13
C SER A 203 -23.53 -2.24 -14.52
N ASP A 204 -23.93 -0.97 -14.67
CA ASP A 204 -25.27 -0.45 -14.37
C ASP A 204 -25.79 -0.78 -12.96
N LEU A 205 -24.94 -0.48 -11.97
CA LEU A 205 -25.25 -0.57 -10.54
C LEU A 205 -25.37 0.81 -9.88
N GLU A 206 -26.39 0.95 -9.02
CA GLU A 206 -26.61 2.15 -8.21
C GLU A 206 -26.80 1.81 -6.73
N TYR A 207 -26.10 2.54 -5.84
CA TYR A 207 -26.11 2.37 -4.37
C TYR A 207 -25.92 0.92 -3.89
N CYS A 208 -25.08 0.14 -4.57
CA CYS A 208 -24.85 -1.27 -4.27
C CYS A 208 -23.61 -1.54 -3.40
N MET A 209 -23.62 -2.68 -2.69
CA MET A 209 -22.53 -3.14 -1.81
C MET A 209 -22.26 -4.64 -1.99
N TYR A 210 -20.99 -5.04 -2.16
CA TYR A 210 -20.52 -6.43 -2.20
C TYR A 210 -21.18 -7.35 -3.27
N CYS A 211 -21.45 -6.81 -4.47
CA CYS A 211 -22.11 -7.53 -5.58
C CYS A 211 -21.14 -8.34 -6.47
N THR A 212 -20.37 -9.25 -5.88
CA THR A 212 -19.11 -9.80 -6.45
C THR A 212 -19.21 -10.85 -7.56
N GLN A 213 -20.37 -11.12 -8.17
CA GLN A 213 -20.47 -11.94 -9.40
C GLN A 213 -21.74 -11.62 -10.22
N GLY A 214 -21.56 -10.93 -11.35
CA GLY A 214 -22.48 -10.94 -12.49
C GLY A 214 -23.90 -10.41 -12.23
N ALA A 215 -24.02 -9.30 -11.51
CA ALA A 215 -25.27 -8.55 -11.41
C ALA A 215 -25.30 -7.38 -12.41
N SER A 216 -26.49 -6.96 -12.85
CA SER A 216 -26.70 -5.76 -13.70
C SER A 216 -28.09 -5.18 -13.47
N ASN A 217 -28.32 -3.90 -13.79
CA ASN A 217 -29.62 -3.22 -13.60
C ASN A 217 -30.15 -3.42 -12.16
N CYS A 218 -29.37 -2.99 -11.16
CA CYS A 218 -29.72 -3.15 -9.74
C CYS A 218 -29.57 -1.84 -8.96
N PHE A 219 -30.55 -1.56 -8.09
CA PHE A 219 -30.63 -0.35 -7.28
C PHE A 219 -30.70 -0.68 -5.78
N GLY A 220 -29.80 -0.12 -4.97
CA GLY A 220 -29.81 -0.24 -3.51
C GLY A 220 -29.63 -1.66 -2.98
N CYS A 221 -28.85 -2.50 -3.68
CA CYS A 221 -28.73 -3.93 -3.38
C CYS A 221 -27.45 -4.28 -2.59
N ILE A 222 -27.53 -5.32 -1.74
CA ILE A 222 -26.45 -5.77 -0.86
C ILE A 222 -26.23 -7.27 -1.05
N GLY A 223 -25.02 -7.68 -1.46
CA GLY A 223 -24.59 -9.07 -1.50
C GLY A 223 -25.25 -9.96 -2.58
N VAL A 224 -25.95 -9.36 -3.54
CA VAL A 224 -26.63 -10.09 -4.63
C VAL A 224 -25.63 -10.70 -5.62
N ARG A 225 -26.03 -11.80 -6.28
CA ARG A 225 -25.20 -12.56 -7.23
C ARG A 225 -26.06 -13.06 -8.37
N ARG A 226 -25.60 -12.90 -9.61
CA ARG A 226 -26.24 -13.43 -10.85
C ARG A 226 -27.73 -13.06 -10.97
N ALA A 227 -28.05 -11.80 -10.69
CA ALA A 227 -29.41 -11.26 -10.67
C ALA A 227 -29.50 -9.97 -11.49
N SER A 228 -30.68 -9.67 -12.02
CA SER A 228 -30.96 -8.45 -12.77
C SER A 228 -32.35 -7.89 -12.49
N CYS A 229 -32.57 -6.61 -12.79
CA CYS A 229 -33.83 -5.88 -12.54
C CYS A 229 -34.23 -5.92 -11.05
N CYS A 230 -33.29 -5.60 -10.15
CA CYS A 230 -33.49 -5.68 -8.71
C CYS A 230 -33.56 -4.29 -8.04
N ILE A 231 -34.49 -4.11 -7.12
CA ILE A 231 -34.59 -2.93 -6.26
C ILE A 231 -34.68 -3.42 -4.80
N LEU A 232 -33.74 -2.98 -3.95
CA LEU A 232 -33.64 -3.39 -2.53
C LEU A 232 -33.65 -4.92 -2.35
N ASN A 233 -32.75 -5.63 -3.05
CA ASN A 233 -32.63 -7.09 -3.10
C ASN A 233 -33.85 -7.88 -3.62
N LYS A 234 -34.96 -7.23 -4.02
CA LYS A 234 -36.09 -7.89 -4.67
C LYS A 234 -35.98 -7.77 -6.19
N GLN A 235 -36.10 -8.90 -6.89
CA GLN A 235 -36.20 -8.98 -8.34
C GLN A 235 -37.62 -8.68 -8.84
N TYR A 236 -37.70 -8.05 -10.02
CA TYR A 236 -38.92 -7.69 -10.74
C TYR A 236 -38.85 -8.18 -12.20
N SER A 237 -39.97 -8.16 -12.92
CA SER A 237 -39.91 -8.21 -14.38
C SER A 237 -39.34 -6.91 -14.94
N GLU A 238 -38.75 -6.98 -16.15
CA GLU A 238 -38.12 -5.85 -16.85
C GLU A 238 -39.04 -4.61 -16.91
N ARG A 239 -40.29 -4.80 -17.36
CA ARG A 239 -41.30 -3.74 -17.40
C ARG A 239 -41.66 -3.17 -16.03
N GLU A 240 -41.80 -4.00 -14.99
CA GLU A 240 -42.08 -3.50 -13.63
C GLU A 240 -40.90 -2.68 -13.09
N TYR A 241 -39.66 -3.06 -13.43
CA TYR A 241 -38.45 -2.34 -13.07
C TYR A 241 -38.39 -0.98 -13.78
N GLU A 242 -38.67 -0.93 -15.08
CA GLU A 242 -38.78 0.31 -15.86
C GLU A 242 -39.89 1.26 -15.35
N GLU A 243 -41.05 0.74 -14.95
CA GLU A 243 -42.15 1.55 -14.40
C GLU A 243 -41.89 2.01 -12.94
N LEU A 244 -41.09 1.26 -12.16
CA LEU A 244 -40.85 1.53 -10.74
C LEU A 244 -39.60 2.40 -10.47
N LEU A 245 -38.49 2.15 -11.16
CA LEU A 245 -37.21 2.83 -10.91
C LEU A 245 -37.31 4.37 -11.00
N PRO A 246 -37.99 4.99 -11.99
CA PRO A 246 -38.13 6.45 -12.07
C PRO A 246 -38.86 7.05 -10.85
N ARG A 247 -39.79 6.30 -10.26
CA ARG A 247 -40.55 6.73 -9.07
C ARG A 247 -39.68 6.73 -7.81
N VAL A 248 -38.81 5.73 -7.67
CA VAL A 248 -37.82 5.65 -6.59
C VAL A 248 -36.82 6.80 -6.69
N LYS A 249 -36.28 7.03 -7.89
CA LYS A 249 -35.34 8.14 -8.15
C LYS A 249 -35.98 9.50 -7.87
N ALA A 250 -37.19 9.76 -8.38
CA ALA A 250 -37.89 11.02 -8.15
C ALA A 250 -38.15 11.32 -6.65
N HIS A 251 -38.47 10.30 -5.85
CA HIS A 251 -38.61 10.45 -4.40
C HIS A 251 -37.27 10.83 -3.74
N MET A 252 -36.17 10.14 -4.08
CA MET A 252 -34.84 10.47 -3.55
C MET A 252 -34.33 11.83 -4.03
N THR A 253 -34.67 12.27 -5.25
CA THR A 253 -34.38 13.63 -5.74
C THR A 253 -35.14 14.69 -4.93
N ALA A 254 -36.41 14.44 -4.60
CA ALA A 254 -37.21 15.36 -3.77
C ALA A 254 -36.66 15.53 -2.35
N ASN A 255 -35.96 14.52 -1.82
CA ASN A 255 -35.29 14.55 -0.52
C ASN A 255 -33.82 15.01 -0.57
N ALA A 256 -33.29 15.33 -1.76
CA ALA A 256 -31.86 15.58 -2.00
C ALA A 256 -30.93 14.41 -1.61
N GLU A 257 -31.41 13.17 -1.72
CA GLU A 257 -30.65 11.93 -1.47
C GLU A 257 -30.03 11.35 -2.76
N TYR A 258 -30.64 11.58 -3.92
CA TYR A 258 -30.15 11.06 -5.19
C TYR A 258 -29.03 11.93 -5.77
N GLY A 259 -27.78 11.46 -5.65
CA GLY A 259 -26.57 12.12 -6.13
C GLY A 259 -25.41 12.07 -5.14
N GLU A 260 -25.72 11.84 -3.86
CA GLU A 260 -24.77 11.93 -2.75
C GLU A 260 -24.11 10.58 -2.42
N PHE A 261 -22.94 10.64 -1.79
CA PHE A 261 -22.27 9.46 -1.25
C PHE A 261 -22.87 9.00 0.08
N PHE A 262 -22.60 7.76 0.49
CA PHE A 262 -23.09 7.20 1.74
C PHE A 262 -22.68 8.05 2.96
N PRO A 263 -23.62 8.57 3.76
CA PRO A 263 -23.32 9.36 4.95
C PRO A 263 -22.41 8.64 5.95
N ALA A 264 -21.45 9.37 6.54
CA ALA A 264 -20.39 8.86 7.43
C ALA A 264 -20.85 7.90 8.54
N ARG A 265 -22.10 8.03 9.02
CA ARG A 265 -22.75 7.12 9.97
C ARG A 265 -22.75 5.64 9.53
N PHE A 266 -22.77 5.37 8.23
CA PHE A 266 -22.78 4.02 7.64
C PHE A 266 -21.41 3.34 7.65
N SER A 267 -20.30 4.08 7.85
CA SER A 267 -18.99 3.45 8.01
C SER A 267 -19.02 2.44 9.18
N PRO A 268 -18.43 1.23 9.03
CA PRO A 268 -18.31 0.29 10.14
C PRO A 268 -17.25 0.72 11.17
N HIS A 269 -16.31 1.61 10.81
CA HIS A 269 -15.14 1.94 11.62
C HIS A 269 -15.14 3.39 12.12
N ALA A 270 -14.44 3.62 13.22
CA ALA A 270 -14.07 4.97 13.66
C ALA A 270 -12.91 5.50 12.79
N TYR A 271 -12.87 6.81 12.54
CA TYR A 271 -11.91 7.43 11.62
C TYR A 271 -10.46 7.10 12.01
N ASN A 272 -10.11 7.30 13.27
CA ASN A 272 -8.80 6.99 13.86
C ASN A 272 -8.45 5.49 13.97
N ARG A 273 -9.35 4.59 13.56
CA ARG A 273 -9.12 3.15 13.42
C ARG A 273 -9.26 2.66 11.96
N SER A 274 -9.48 3.56 11.02
CA SER A 274 -9.61 3.28 9.59
C SER A 274 -8.30 3.60 8.83
N TRP A 275 -8.23 3.18 7.56
CA TRP A 275 -7.13 3.58 6.67
C TRP A 275 -7.09 5.09 6.39
N ALA A 276 -8.22 5.80 6.49
CA ALA A 276 -8.26 7.24 6.25
C ALA A 276 -7.26 8.01 7.15
N GLN A 277 -7.15 7.66 8.44
CA GLN A 277 -6.20 8.29 9.37
C GLN A 277 -4.71 8.12 8.97
N GLN A 278 -4.39 7.14 8.12
CA GLN A 278 -3.00 6.91 7.68
C GLN A 278 -2.61 7.77 6.47
N PHE A 279 -3.56 8.08 5.59
CA PHE A 279 -3.35 8.92 4.40
C PHE A 279 -3.78 10.39 4.61
N LEU A 280 -4.83 10.61 5.39
CA LEU A 280 -5.47 11.90 5.68
C LEU A 280 -5.69 12.02 7.21
N PRO A 281 -4.66 12.38 7.99
CA PRO A 281 -4.76 12.38 9.44
C PRO A 281 -5.57 13.57 9.99
N LEU A 282 -6.80 13.31 10.44
CA LEU A 282 -7.65 14.27 11.15
C LEU A 282 -7.53 14.18 12.68
N GLN A 283 -7.93 15.25 13.36
CA GLN A 283 -8.15 15.32 14.81
C GLN A 283 -9.58 14.93 15.21
N ALA A 284 -9.76 14.63 16.50
CA ALA A 284 -11.06 14.25 17.06
C ALA A 284 -12.18 15.27 16.82
N GLU A 285 -11.86 16.58 16.86
CA GLU A 285 -12.86 17.64 16.68
C GLU A 285 -13.24 17.85 15.21
N GLU A 286 -12.28 17.78 14.30
CA GLU A 286 -12.52 17.79 12.85
C GLU A 286 -13.40 16.61 12.44
N CYS A 287 -13.15 15.44 13.01
CA CYS A 287 -13.99 14.26 12.81
C CYS A 287 -15.44 14.47 13.28
N ARG A 288 -15.64 15.14 14.43
CA ARG A 288 -16.99 15.45 14.96
C ARG A 288 -17.74 16.44 14.05
N ILE A 289 -17.07 17.49 13.58
CA ILE A 289 -17.62 18.48 12.64
C ILE A 289 -18.05 17.80 11.32
N LEU A 290 -17.24 16.86 10.83
CA LEU A 290 -17.51 16.08 9.60
C LEU A 290 -18.42 14.86 9.81
N GLY A 291 -18.97 14.66 11.03
CA GLY A 291 -19.90 13.56 11.32
C GLY A 291 -19.29 12.16 11.41
N PHE A 292 -17.95 12.04 11.45
CA PHE A 292 -17.24 10.78 11.63
C PHE A 292 -17.20 10.34 13.09
N ARG A 293 -17.29 9.02 13.33
CA ARG A 293 -17.08 8.46 14.68
C ARG A 293 -15.59 8.47 15.03
N TRP A 294 -15.26 8.91 16.24
CA TRP A 294 -13.91 8.83 16.82
C TRP A 294 -13.87 7.79 17.95
N HIS A 295 -12.78 7.03 18.05
CA HIS A 295 -12.59 6.06 19.14
C HIS A 295 -11.67 6.63 20.22
N GLU A 296 -12.22 7.05 21.35
CA GLU A 296 -11.43 7.46 22.53
C GLU A 296 -10.69 6.24 23.13
N GLN A 297 -9.39 6.35 23.41
CA GLN A 297 -8.58 5.23 23.89
C GLN A 297 -8.45 5.22 25.42
N ASN A 298 -9.35 4.49 26.09
CA ASN A 298 -9.46 4.46 27.55
C ASN A 298 -8.63 3.34 28.24
N GLU A 299 -7.98 2.46 27.48
CA GLU A 299 -7.25 1.31 28.04
C GLU A 299 -5.76 1.59 28.26
N ALA A 300 -5.29 1.30 29.49
CA ALA A 300 -3.88 1.33 29.83
C ALA A 300 -3.12 0.23 29.09
N CYS A 301 -2.24 0.62 28.16
CA CYS A 301 -1.54 -0.33 27.31
C CYS A 301 -0.56 -1.20 28.12
N PRO A 302 -0.57 -2.55 27.98
CA PRO A 302 0.33 -3.43 28.72
C PRO A 302 1.80 -3.06 28.52
N ARG A 303 2.57 -3.08 29.60
CA ARG A 303 4.01 -2.80 29.56
C ARG A 303 4.73 -4.01 28.95
N GLY A 304 5.37 -3.83 27.79
CA GLY A 304 6.39 -4.76 27.32
C GLY A 304 7.67 -4.63 28.16
N GLU A 305 8.32 -5.74 28.47
CA GLU A 305 9.41 -5.80 29.47
C GLU A 305 10.69 -6.45 28.94
N ALA A 306 10.63 -7.20 27.84
CA ALA A 306 11.78 -7.89 27.28
C ALA A 306 12.52 -7.02 26.24
N GLU A 307 13.83 -6.90 26.42
CA GLU A 307 14.78 -6.50 25.36
C GLU A 307 15.14 -7.70 24.48
N LEU A 308 15.53 -7.43 23.23
CA LEU A 308 15.97 -8.44 22.26
C LEU A 308 17.51 -8.55 22.22
N PRO A 309 18.07 -9.77 22.05
CA PRO A 309 19.47 -9.99 21.68
C PRO A 309 19.89 -9.25 20.40
N ASP A 310 21.20 -9.07 20.22
CA ASP A 310 21.73 -8.26 19.11
C ASP A 310 21.59 -8.97 17.75
N THR A 311 21.68 -10.29 17.74
CA THR A 311 21.52 -11.16 16.56
C THR A 311 20.19 -11.94 16.61
N ALA A 312 19.79 -12.54 15.48
CA ALA A 312 18.58 -13.38 15.43
C ALA A 312 18.85 -14.81 15.93
N GLU A 313 20.09 -15.26 15.79
CA GLU A 313 20.61 -16.58 16.10
C GLU A 313 20.69 -16.85 17.62
N GLU A 314 20.79 -15.80 18.43
CA GLU A 314 20.73 -15.87 19.90
C GLU A 314 19.32 -16.17 20.46
N VAL A 315 18.27 -15.94 19.66
CA VAL A 315 16.86 -16.03 20.09
C VAL A 315 16.30 -17.44 19.90
N ARG A 316 15.64 -17.97 20.93
CA ARG A 316 15.08 -19.33 20.99
C ARG A 316 13.56 -19.28 20.89
N GLU A 317 12.93 -20.41 20.56
CA GLU A 317 11.45 -20.50 20.52
C GLU A 317 10.79 -20.11 21.86
N THR A 318 11.45 -20.37 22.99
CA THR A 318 11.00 -19.97 24.33
C THR A 318 10.91 -18.45 24.53
N ASP A 319 11.57 -17.66 23.68
CA ASP A 319 11.55 -16.20 23.75
C ASP A 319 10.35 -15.59 23.00
N LEU A 320 9.66 -16.36 22.14
CA LEU A 320 8.49 -15.90 21.36
C LEU A 320 7.27 -15.57 22.23
N GLU A 321 7.19 -16.14 23.44
CA GLU A 321 6.16 -15.80 24.44
C GLU A 321 6.42 -14.48 25.17
N LYS A 322 7.63 -13.91 25.06
CA LYS A 322 7.97 -12.64 25.72
C LYS A 322 7.26 -11.47 25.05
N VAL A 323 6.72 -10.56 25.87
CA VAL A 323 6.09 -9.33 25.37
C VAL A 323 7.15 -8.25 25.20
N LEU A 324 7.44 -7.94 23.94
CA LEU A 324 8.41 -6.94 23.51
C LEU A 324 7.79 -5.53 23.56
N ARG A 325 8.63 -4.50 23.71
CA ARG A 325 8.21 -3.09 23.68
C ARG A 325 8.63 -2.42 22.38
N CYS A 326 7.68 -1.82 21.66
CA CYS A 326 7.99 -1.04 20.46
C CYS A 326 8.75 0.24 20.83
N SER A 327 9.91 0.48 20.23
CA SER A 327 10.75 1.66 20.49
C SER A 327 10.09 3.00 20.15
N ILE A 328 9.13 3.03 19.21
CA ILE A 328 8.46 4.26 18.75
C ILE A 328 7.23 4.58 19.61
N THR A 329 6.32 3.61 19.79
CA THR A 329 5.00 3.84 20.41
C THR A 329 4.89 3.33 21.84
N GLY A 330 5.91 2.65 22.35
CA GLY A 330 5.88 1.98 23.66
C GLY A 330 4.92 0.78 23.75
N LYS A 331 4.13 0.51 22.70
CA LYS A 331 3.12 -0.55 22.64
C LYS A 331 3.74 -1.95 22.73
N PRO A 332 3.04 -2.92 23.34
CA PRO A 332 3.46 -4.31 23.36
C PRO A 332 3.34 -4.94 21.96
N TYR A 333 4.27 -5.82 21.61
CA TYR A 333 4.16 -6.73 20.47
C TYR A 333 4.87 -8.05 20.77
N ARG A 334 4.74 -9.01 19.86
CA ARG A 334 5.47 -10.29 19.85
C ARG A 334 6.03 -10.52 18.45
N ILE A 335 7.09 -11.31 18.35
CA ILE A 335 7.62 -11.83 17.09
C ILE A 335 7.02 -13.23 16.87
N THR A 336 6.69 -13.57 15.63
CA THR A 336 6.16 -14.91 15.32
C THR A 336 7.29 -15.92 15.05
N LYS A 337 7.04 -17.22 15.19
CA LYS A 337 8.03 -18.26 14.84
C LYS A 337 8.52 -18.10 13.38
N ARG A 338 7.59 -17.94 12.43
CA ARG A 338 7.89 -17.73 11.01
C ARG A 338 8.76 -16.49 10.77
N GLU A 339 8.46 -15.39 11.48
CA GLU A 339 9.25 -14.15 11.42
C GLU A 339 10.68 -14.40 11.92
N LEU A 340 10.86 -15.04 13.07
CA LEU A 340 12.18 -15.43 13.60
C LEU A 340 12.94 -16.34 12.62
N GLU A 341 12.29 -17.37 12.07
CA GLU A 341 12.85 -18.27 11.07
C GLU A 341 13.32 -17.50 9.82
N TYR A 342 12.55 -16.52 9.34
CA TYR A 342 12.95 -15.67 8.22
C TYR A 342 14.16 -14.79 8.56
N TYR A 343 14.19 -14.16 9.74
CA TYR A 343 15.33 -13.33 10.16
C TYR A 343 16.63 -14.16 10.25
N GLN A 344 16.56 -15.35 10.86
CA GLN A 344 17.69 -16.29 10.94
C GLN A 344 18.13 -16.81 9.56
N ARG A 345 17.19 -17.26 8.72
CA ARG A 345 17.49 -17.83 7.39
C ARG A 345 18.19 -16.85 6.45
N ASN A 346 17.94 -15.55 6.60
CA ASN A 346 18.45 -14.50 5.72
C ASN A 346 19.63 -13.68 6.32
N ALA A 347 20.10 -14.04 7.53
CA ALA A 347 21.07 -13.29 8.34
C ALA A 347 20.69 -11.81 8.47
N LEU A 348 19.59 -11.55 9.19
CA LEU A 348 18.97 -10.24 9.36
C LEU A 348 18.67 -9.95 10.86
N PRO A 349 18.70 -8.67 11.29
CA PRO A 349 18.59 -8.33 12.70
C PRO A 349 17.13 -8.21 13.14
N LEU A 350 16.79 -8.73 14.33
CA LEU A 350 15.41 -8.75 14.80
C LEU A 350 14.86 -7.32 15.05
N PRO A 351 13.61 -7.04 14.63
CA PRO A 351 13.06 -5.69 14.58
C PRO A 351 12.75 -5.19 15.99
N ARG A 352 13.09 -3.92 16.27
CA ARG A 352 12.77 -3.26 17.56
C ARG A 352 11.43 -2.51 17.57
N GLN A 353 10.68 -2.63 16.48
CA GLN A 353 9.46 -1.87 16.20
C GLN A 353 8.28 -2.82 15.96
N ALA A 354 7.07 -2.42 16.40
CA ALA A 354 5.87 -3.21 16.15
C ALA A 354 5.53 -3.26 14.64
N PRO A 355 4.99 -4.39 14.13
CA PRO A 355 4.65 -4.60 12.72
C PRO A 355 3.99 -3.40 12.00
N LEU A 356 2.91 -2.87 12.59
CA LEU A 356 2.16 -1.75 11.99
C LEU A 356 2.93 -0.42 11.98
N GLU A 357 3.89 -0.23 12.89
CA GLU A 357 4.71 0.98 12.92
C GLU A 357 5.86 0.90 11.91
N ARG A 358 6.37 -0.32 11.61
CA ARG A 358 7.30 -0.58 10.50
C ARG A 358 6.66 -0.24 9.14
N ILE A 359 5.40 -0.63 8.94
CA ILE A 359 4.59 -0.26 7.77
C ILE A 359 4.36 1.26 7.69
N LYS A 360 3.95 1.91 8.78
CA LYS A 360 3.71 3.37 8.80
C LYS A 360 4.96 4.20 8.54
N LEU A 361 6.13 3.81 9.06
CA LEU A 361 7.37 4.51 8.74
C LEU A 361 7.66 4.45 7.23
N LYS A 362 7.35 3.33 6.58
CA LYS A 362 7.44 3.21 5.13
C LYS A 362 6.42 4.12 4.46
N HIS A 363 5.13 4.12 4.83
CA HIS A 363 4.14 5.06 4.28
C HIS A 363 4.51 6.56 4.41
N LYS A 364 5.28 6.96 5.44
CA LYS A 364 5.82 8.34 5.52
C LYS A 364 6.84 8.70 4.44
N LEU A 365 7.40 7.72 3.73
CA LEU A 365 8.23 7.89 2.53
C LEU A 365 7.39 7.96 1.24
N PHE A 366 6.07 7.73 1.32
CA PHE A 366 5.17 7.62 0.16
C PHE A 366 4.25 8.84 -0.09
N TRP A 367 4.45 9.97 0.60
CA TRP A 367 3.83 11.29 0.28
C TRP A 367 2.29 11.35 0.49
N LEU A 368 1.51 12.44 0.31
CA LEU A 368 1.65 13.81 -0.25
C LEU A 368 0.85 14.81 0.65
N PRO A 369 0.96 16.15 0.48
CA PRO A 369 1.87 16.90 -0.40
C PRO A 369 3.29 17.10 0.18
#